data_AF-A0A7W1DNU3-F1
#
_entry.id   AF-A0A7W1DNU3-F1
#
_cell.length_a   1.000
_cell.length_b   1.000
_cell.length_c   1.000
_cell.angle_alpha   90.00
_cell.angle_beta   90.00
_cell.angle_gamma   90.00
#
_symmetry.space_group_name_H-M   'P 1'
#
loop_
_entity.id
_entity.type
_entity.pdbx_description
1 polymer ?
#
loop_
_entity_poly.entity_id
_entity_poly.type
_entity_poly.pdbx_seq_one_letter_code
_entity_poly.pdbx_strand_id
1 'polypeptide(L)'
;MSLVRRVTLTKAQRSTAAGQELIGLLVDLSEDGMVTREEMERLRAWLEVDRGIDFAACPFLYEIVDQIASDGEITEEELDQLALGIERVLPSDVRVAASRRRRELREAKKREVMERRVRERGDRDQMRARLSAARQHAKPLHRTDYWVAGACRSEERREACEKVVVGDTVDLEREPDNRHDENAILILSVEGDTLGYVPRGEAAQMAPLLDTGAEYEATIKRIWERDDGNIVPIVVSVLRHSGARQALDGLRSQLPAIKPVIRRTAAKSTQSSAAPPPAAVDAQDSPATATRGGGCLTACLVLVLILALA
;
A
#
# COMPACT_ATOMS: atom_id res chain seq x y z
N MET A 1 8.10 -50.38 -9.89
CA MET A 1 8.69 -50.76 -8.59
C MET A 1 10.20 -50.69 -8.73
N SER A 2 10.80 -49.52 -8.47
CA SER A 2 12.26 -49.34 -8.53
C SER A 2 12.85 -49.89 -7.23
N LEU A 3 13.69 -50.92 -7.35
CA LEU A 3 14.44 -51.51 -6.24
C LEU A 3 15.19 -50.39 -5.50
N VAL A 4 14.87 -50.16 -4.23
CA VAL A 4 15.62 -49.26 -3.36
C VAL A 4 17.00 -49.88 -3.14
N ARG A 5 17.90 -49.67 -4.10
CA ARG A 5 19.32 -50.03 -3.98
C ARG A 5 19.84 -49.26 -2.78
N ARG A 6 20.48 -49.97 -1.85
CA ARG A 6 21.11 -49.35 -0.68
C ARG A 6 22.27 -48.49 -1.18
N VAL A 7 22.08 -47.17 -1.14
CA VAL A 7 23.05 -46.18 -1.64
C VAL A 7 24.05 -45.77 -0.53
N THR A 8 23.79 -46.14 0.71
CA THR A 8 24.63 -45.78 1.87
C THR A 8 25.93 -46.57 1.88
N LEU A 9 27.05 -45.90 2.19
CA LEU A 9 28.36 -46.55 2.31
C LEU A 9 28.38 -47.57 3.46
N THR A 10 28.82 -48.79 3.16
CA THR A 10 28.97 -49.87 4.14
C THR A 10 30.22 -49.69 5.01
N LYS A 11 30.30 -50.38 6.16
CA LYS A 11 31.45 -50.30 7.07
C LYS A 11 32.79 -50.65 6.40
N ALA A 12 32.79 -51.60 5.45
CA ALA A 12 33.99 -51.96 4.69
C ALA A 12 34.41 -50.85 3.71
N GLN A 13 33.45 -50.22 3.02
CA GLN A 13 33.71 -49.13 2.09
C GLN A 13 34.21 -47.87 2.82
N ARG A 14 33.68 -47.58 4.02
CA ARG A 14 34.12 -46.48 4.89
C ARG A 14 35.59 -46.56 5.31
N SER A 15 36.18 -47.76 5.34
CA SER A 15 37.57 -47.95 5.74
C SER A 15 38.56 -47.79 4.59
N THR A 16 38.09 -47.65 3.35
CA THR A 16 38.95 -47.39 2.19
C THR A 16 39.31 -45.91 2.10
N ALA A 17 40.48 -45.58 1.54
CA ALA A 17 40.92 -44.19 1.38
C ALA A 17 39.90 -43.34 0.60
N ALA A 18 39.40 -43.85 -0.53
CA ALA A 18 38.39 -43.15 -1.32
C ALA A 18 37.04 -43.02 -0.61
N GLY A 19 36.67 -43.99 0.24
CA GLY A 19 35.46 -43.90 1.06
C GLY A 19 35.56 -42.82 2.14
N GLN A 20 36.75 -42.64 2.73
CA GLN A 20 37.00 -41.55 3.68
C GLN A 20 37.00 -40.18 2.98
N GLU A 21 37.64 -40.08 1.82
CA GLU A 21 37.62 -38.85 1.00
C GLU A 21 36.21 -38.45 0.60
N LEU A 22 35.40 -39.40 0.12
CA LEU A 22 34.01 -39.13 -0.24
C LEU A 22 33.20 -38.64 0.96
N ILE A 23 33.34 -39.28 2.13
CA ILE A 23 32.62 -38.85 3.34
C ILE A 23 33.08 -37.47 3.78
N GLY A 24 34.39 -37.20 3.77
CA GLY A 24 34.94 -35.89 4.11
C GLY A 24 34.35 -34.81 3.20
N LEU A 25 34.42 -35.02 1.89
CA LEU A 25 33.83 -34.10 0.92
C LEU A 25 32.34 -33.90 1.19
N LEU A 26 31.54 -34.97 1.30
CA LEU A 26 30.10 -34.86 1.54
C LEU A 26 29.73 -34.20 2.87
N VAL A 27 30.58 -34.31 3.89
CA VAL A 27 30.41 -33.61 5.17
C VAL A 27 30.70 -32.13 5.01
N ASP A 28 31.81 -31.78 4.36
CA ASP A 28 32.21 -30.40 4.11
C ASP A 28 31.14 -29.67 3.28
N LEU A 29 30.63 -30.30 2.23
CA LEU A 29 29.52 -29.80 1.39
C LEU A 29 28.18 -29.66 2.15
N SER A 30 28.09 -30.19 3.37
CA SER A 30 26.88 -30.14 4.21
C SER A 30 27.03 -29.25 5.44
N GLU A 31 28.21 -28.67 5.65
CA GLU A 31 28.57 -27.95 6.88
C GLU A 31 27.74 -26.68 7.09
N ASP A 32 27.52 -25.94 6.02
CA ASP A 32 26.71 -24.72 5.98
C ASP A 32 25.21 -24.99 5.73
N GLY A 33 24.84 -26.27 5.57
CA GLY A 33 23.48 -26.71 5.30
C GLY A 33 22.90 -26.26 3.97
N MET A 34 23.69 -25.70 3.05
CA MET A 34 23.23 -25.28 1.71
C MET A 34 24.27 -25.62 0.66
N VAL A 35 23.94 -26.52 -0.26
CA VAL A 35 24.85 -26.82 -1.37
C VAL A 35 24.85 -25.65 -2.35
N THR A 36 26.01 -25.09 -2.62
CA THR A 36 26.24 -24.04 -3.62
C THR A 36 26.58 -24.62 -4.99
N ARG A 37 26.56 -23.79 -6.04
CA ARG A 37 26.99 -24.20 -7.40
C ARG A 37 28.44 -24.70 -7.41
N GLU A 38 29.33 -23.98 -6.74
CA GLU A 38 30.76 -24.34 -6.64
C GLU A 38 30.95 -25.69 -5.93
N GLU A 39 30.12 -25.98 -4.94
CA GLU A 39 30.09 -27.24 -4.21
C GLU A 39 29.58 -28.41 -5.06
N MET A 40 28.54 -28.19 -5.84
CA MET A 40 28.06 -29.16 -6.81
C MET A 40 29.14 -29.48 -7.85
N GLU A 41 29.84 -28.47 -8.38
CA GLU A 41 30.92 -28.67 -9.36
C GLU A 41 32.11 -29.40 -8.76
N ARG A 42 32.49 -29.10 -7.50
CA ARG A 42 33.50 -29.88 -6.75
C ARG A 42 33.11 -31.34 -6.61
N LEU A 43 31.84 -31.61 -6.27
CA LEU A 43 31.33 -32.98 -6.19
C LEU A 43 31.35 -33.68 -7.57
N ARG A 44 30.96 -32.99 -8.64
CA ARG A 44 31.00 -33.50 -10.02
C ARG A 44 32.41 -33.90 -10.42
N ALA A 45 33.37 -33.00 -10.23
CA ALA A 45 34.77 -33.25 -10.52
C ALA A 45 35.32 -34.43 -9.73
N TRP A 46 34.89 -34.59 -8.47
CA TRP A 46 35.26 -35.77 -7.69
C TRP A 46 34.65 -37.05 -8.28
N LEU A 47 33.38 -37.05 -8.71
CA LEU A 47 32.68 -38.22 -9.24
C LEU A 47 33.14 -38.67 -10.64
N GLU A 48 33.65 -37.76 -11.48
CA GLU A 48 34.13 -38.07 -12.83
C GLU A 48 35.46 -38.85 -12.86
N VAL A 49 36.25 -38.77 -11.78
CA VAL A 49 37.52 -39.50 -11.69
C VAL A 49 37.27 -40.97 -11.34
N ASP A 50 37.56 -41.87 -12.28
CA ASP A 50 37.53 -43.32 -12.03
C ASP A 50 38.66 -43.71 -11.07
N ARG A 51 38.28 -44.17 -9.89
CA ARG A 51 39.20 -44.65 -8.84
C ARG A 51 39.26 -46.18 -8.77
N GLY A 52 38.58 -46.88 -9.68
CA GLY A 52 38.52 -48.35 -9.70
C GLY A 52 37.69 -48.95 -8.57
N ILE A 53 36.67 -48.22 -8.11
CA ILE A 53 35.87 -48.59 -6.94
C ILE A 53 34.38 -48.60 -7.27
N ASP A 54 33.70 -49.71 -6.96
CA ASP A 54 32.26 -49.86 -7.16
C ASP A 54 31.48 -49.42 -5.91
N PHE A 55 31.24 -48.11 -5.78
CA PHE A 55 30.33 -47.56 -4.78
C PHE A 55 28.98 -47.26 -5.43
N ALA A 56 27.90 -47.89 -4.95
CA ALA A 56 26.53 -47.56 -5.37
C ALA A 56 26.14 -46.09 -5.15
N ALA A 57 26.88 -45.38 -4.28
CA ALA A 57 26.75 -43.96 -4.02
C ALA A 57 27.16 -43.05 -5.19
N CYS A 58 28.24 -43.40 -5.90
CA CYS A 58 28.77 -42.57 -6.98
C CYS A 58 27.80 -42.39 -8.16
N PRO A 59 27.23 -43.47 -8.76
CA PRO A 59 26.30 -43.30 -9.88
C PRO A 59 25.02 -42.59 -9.46
N PHE A 60 24.57 -42.74 -8.21
CA PHE A 60 23.41 -42.03 -7.68
C PHE A 60 23.64 -40.52 -7.56
N LEU A 61 24.78 -40.10 -6.98
CA LEU A 61 25.09 -38.67 -6.86
C LEU A 61 25.36 -38.05 -8.23
N TYR A 62 26.03 -38.79 -9.12
CA TYR A 62 26.29 -38.34 -10.49
C TYR A 62 24.98 -38.10 -11.25
N GLU A 63 24.01 -39.02 -11.17
CA GLU A 63 22.69 -38.86 -11.79
C GLU A 63 21.96 -37.60 -11.31
N ILE A 64 22.00 -37.30 -10.01
CA ILE A 64 21.38 -36.08 -9.47
C ILE A 64 22.08 -34.83 -10.03
N VAL A 65 23.41 -34.80 -9.99
CA VAL A 65 24.19 -33.65 -10.48
C VAL A 65 24.00 -33.44 -11.99
N ASP A 66 23.99 -34.52 -12.76
CA ASP A 66 23.77 -34.48 -14.21
C ASP A 66 22.36 -33.99 -14.55
N GLN A 67 21.35 -34.42 -13.80
CA GLN A 67 19.98 -33.96 -13.97
C GLN A 67 19.84 -32.45 -13.68
N ILE A 68 20.47 -31.95 -12.61
CA ILE A 68 20.47 -30.53 -12.24
C ILE A 68 21.23 -29.68 -13.27
N ALA A 69 22.25 -30.23 -13.93
CA ALA A 69 23.04 -29.53 -14.92
C ALA A 69 22.41 -29.52 -16.32
N SER A 70 21.35 -30.31 -16.55
CA SER A 70 20.84 -30.60 -17.90
C SER A 70 20.06 -29.45 -18.55
N ASP A 71 19.43 -28.56 -17.78
CA ASP A 71 18.60 -27.46 -18.32
C ASP A 71 19.34 -26.11 -18.39
N GLY A 72 20.53 -26.03 -17.79
CA GLY A 72 21.38 -24.83 -17.75
C GLY A 72 21.00 -23.80 -16.68
N GLU A 73 19.91 -23.98 -15.93
CA GLU A 73 19.41 -23.04 -14.92
C GLU A 73 19.32 -23.68 -13.53
N ILE A 74 20.42 -23.64 -12.78
CA ILE A 74 20.45 -24.19 -11.42
C ILE A 74 19.60 -23.34 -10.45
N THR A 75 18.55 -23.94 -9.91
CA THR A 75 17.61 -23.36 -8.93
C THR A 75 17.96 -23.71 -7.47
N GLU A 76 17.40 -22.97 -6.50
CA GLU A 76 17.54 -23.28 -5.06
C GLU A 76 16.89 -24.63 -4.70
N GLU A 77 15.87 -25.06 -5.45
CA GLU A 77 15.14 -26.32 -5.24
C GLU A 77 15.93 -27.54 -5.70
N GLU A 78 16.76 -27.38 -6.73
CA GLU A 78 17.65 -28.42 -7.25
C GLU A 78 18.88 -28.65 -6.37
N LEU A 79 19.50 -27.56 -5.90
CA LEU A 79 20.59 -27.64 -4.91
C LEU A 79 20.11 -28.31 -3.62
N ASP A 80 18.84 -28.14 -3.28
CA ASP A 80 18.16 -28.84 -2.19
C ASP A 80 18.00 -30.33 -2.42
N GLN A 81 17.61 -30.71 -3.64
CA GLN A 81 17.55 -32.11 -4.04
C GLN A 81 18.92 -32.77 -3.93
N LEU A 82 19.99 -32.06 -4.31
CA LEU A 82 21.36 -32.53 -4.14
C LEU A 82 21.72 -32.68 -2.66
N ALA A 83 21.43 -31.70 -1.81
CA ALA A 83 21.67 -31.78 -0.36
C ALA A 83 20.97 -32.99 0.29
N LEU A 84 19.71 -33.26 -0.11
CA LEU A 84 18.97 -34.45 0.32
C LEU A 84 19.59 -35.76 -0.19
N GLY A 85 20.09 -35.75 -1.43
CA GLY A 85 20.85 -36.85 -2.01
C GLY A 85 22.14 -37.16 -1.24
N ILE A 86 22.92 -36.13 -0.92
CA ILE A 86 24.15 -36.22 -0.12
C ILE A 86 23.85 -36.84 1.25
N GLU A 87 22.84 -36.32 1.96
CA GLU A 87 22.42 -36.86 3.27
C GLU A 87 22.04 -38.33 3.19
N ARG A 88 21.41 -38.78 2.10
CA ARG A 88 21.00 -40.18 1.92
C ARG A 88 22.19 -41.13 1.74
N VAL A 89 23.29 -40.64 1.17
CA VAL A 89 24.56 -41.39 0.99
C VAL A 89 25.35 -41.44 2.30
N LEU A 90 25.30 -40.37 3.10
CA LEU A 90 26.02 -40.28 4.36
C LEU A 90 25.61 -41.40 5.34
N PRO A 91 26.58 -41.98 6.09
CA PRO A 91 26.31 -42.93 7.16
C PRO A 91 25.38 -42.35 8.24
N SER A 92 24.61 -43.21 8.92
CA SER A 92 23.56 -42.79 9.87
C SER A 92 24.07 -41.92 11.03
N ASP A 93 25.29 -42.15 11.48
CA ASP A 93 25.97 -41.38 12.54
C ASP A 93 26.25 -39.92 12.13
N VAL A 94 26.52 -39.69 10.85
CA VAL A 94 26.84 -38.36 10.30
C VAL A 94 25.60 -37.67 9.73
N ARG A 95 24.74 -38.44 9.05
CA ARG A 95 23.49 -37.96 8.44
C ARG A 95 22.58 -37.24 9.43
N VAL A 96 22.44 -37.75 10.65
CA VAL A 96 21.55 -37.14 11.65
C VAL A 96 22.02 -35.73 12.02
N ALA A 97 23.32 -35.51 12.12
CA ALA A 97 23.89 -34.19 12.37
C ALA A 97 23.69 -33.24 11.16
N ALA A 98 23.99 -33.72 9.95
CA ALA A 98 23.82 -32.95 8.71
C ALA A 98 22.35 -32.55 8.46
N SER A 99 21.42 -33.50 8.56
CA SER A 99 19.98 -33.25 8.39
C SER A 99 19.43 -32.26 9.41
N ARG A 100 19.91 -32.32 10.67
CA ARG A 100 19.53 -31.37 11.72
C ARG A 100 20.05 -29.97 11.40
N ARG A 101 21.33 -29.85 11.01
CA ARG A 101 22.00 -28.59 10.67
C ARG A 101 21.26 -27.84 9.55
N ARG A 102 20.98 -28.51 8.42
CA ARG A 102 20.23 -27.91 7.31
C ARG A 102 18.87 -27.40 7.76
N ARG A 103 18.13 -28.21 8.53
CA ARG A 103 16.79 -27.84 9.00
C ARG A 103 16.84 -26.58 9.88
N GLU A 104 17.78 -26.51 10.82
CA GLU A 104 17.95 -25.36 11.71
C GLU A 104 18.29 -24.08 10.93
N LEU A 105 19.24 -24.15 9.99
CA LEU A 105 19.64 -23.00 9.17
C LEU A 105 18.53 -22.51 8.23
N ARG A 106 17.77 -23.45 7.63
CA ARG A 106 16.58 -23.10 6.83
C ARG A 106 15.50 -22.43 7.66
N GLU A 107 15.20 -22.97 8.83
CA GLU A 107 14.20 -22.38 9.71
C GLU A 107 14.65 -20.99 10.17
N ALA A 108 15.94 -20.78 10.45
CA ALA A 108 16.50 -19.47 10.77
C ALA A 108 16.39 -18.47 9.61
N LYS A 109 16.81 -18.83 8.39
CA LYS A 109 16.69 -17.98 7.19
C LYS A 109 15.23 -17.62 6.90
N LYS A 110 14.31 -18.58 7.02
CA LYS A 110 12.86 -18.35 6.89
C LYS A 110 12.34 -17.36 7.94
N ARG A 111 12.75 -17.50 9.21
CA ARG A 111 12.39 -16.57 10.28
C ARG A 111 12.91 -15.17 10.01
N GLU A 112 14.17 -15.02 9.62
CA GLU A 112 14.76 -13.72 9.30
C GLU A 112 14.03 -13.02 8.13
N VAL A 113 13.75 -13.75 7.05
CA VAL A 113 12.99 -13.21 5.91
C VAL A 113 11.58 -12.80 6.33
N MET A 114 10.94 -13.59 7.19
CA MET A 114 9.60 -13.27 7.70
C MET A 114 9.61 -12.04 8.60
N GLU A 115 10.56 -11.96 9.54
CA GLU A 115 10.76 -10.80 10.42
C GLU A 115 11.03 -9.52 9.62
N ARG A 116 11.87 -9.59 8.57
CA ARG A 116 12.12 -8.48 7.65
C ARG A 116 10.83 -8.02 6.97
N ARG A 117 10.04 -8.95 6.43
CA ARG A 117 8.75 -8.63 5.78
C ARG A 117 7.74 -8.02 6.75
N VAL A 118 7.70 -8.50 8.00
CA VAL A 118 6.84 -7.93 9.05
C VAL A 118 7.27 -6.50 9.38
N ARG A 119 8.58 -6.26 9.54
CA ARG A 119 9.14 -4.91 9.77
C ARG A 119 8.79 -3.95 8.63
N GLU A 120 9.08 -4.33 7.39
CA GLU A 120 8.78 -3.52 6.21
C GLU A 120 7.29 -3.21 6.07
N ARG A 121 6.41 -4.17 6.39
CA ARG A 121 4.96 -3.94 6.42
C ARG A 121 4.59 -2.95 7.54
N GLY A 122 5.12 -3.13 8.74
CA GLY A 122 4.90 -2.24 9.88
C GLY A 122 5.30 -0.79 9.60
N ASP A 123 6.47 -0.59 8.97
CA ASP A 123 6.96 0.74 8.59
C ASP A 123 6.04 1.40 7.54
N ARG A 124 5.56 0.63 6.56
CA ARG A 124 4.59 1.10 5.56
C ARG A 124 3.25 1.48 6.18
N ASP A 125 2.76 0.68 7.11
CA ASP A 125 1.50 0.92 7.80
C ASP A 125 1.60 2.15 8.72
N GLN A 126 2.71 2.31 9.46
CA GLN A 126 3.00 3.53 10.21
C GLN A 126 3.05 4.76 9.32
N MET A 127 3.73 4.71 8.18
CA MET A 127 3.81 5.82 7.25
C MET A 127 2.41 6.20 6.73
N ARG A 128 1.60 5.21 6.35
CA ARG A 128 0.21 5.43 5.92
C ARG A 128 -0.63 6.07 7.03
N ALA A 129 -0.49 5.61 8.27
CA ALA A 129 -1.22 6.16 9.41
C ALA A 129 -0.81 7.63 9.67
N ARG A 130 0.49 7.95 9.65
CA ARG A 130 1.00 9.33 9.78
C ARG A 130 0.47 10.25 8.70
N LEU A 131 0.48 9.80 7.44
CA LEU A 131 -0.08 10.56 6.32
C LEU A 131 -1.59 10.80 6.47
N SER A 132 -2.34 9.79 6.94
CA SER A 132 -3.77 9.92 7.19
C SER A 132 -4.06 10.93 8.30
N ALA A 133 -3.33 10.87 9.41
CA ALA A 133 -3.46 11.80 10.53
C ALA A 133 -3.13 13.23 10.10
N ALA A 134 -2.04 13.43 9.35
CA ALA A 134 -1.67 14.75 8.84
C ALA A 134 -2.72 15.33 7.89
N ARG A 135 -3.28 14.50 7.00
CA ARG A 135 -4.40 14.92 6.13
C ARG A 135 -5.64 15.31 6.93
N GLN A 136 -5.94 14.58 7.99
CA GLN A 136 -7.07 14.89 8.86
C GLN A 136 -6.86 16.22 9.60
N HIS A 137 -5.67 16.45 10.15
CA HIS A 137 -5.31 17.72 10.79
C HIS A 137 -5.34 18.91 9.82
N ALA A 138 -5.02 18.69 8.56
CA ALA A 138 -5.05 19.73 7.54
C ALA A 138 -6.42 19.99 6.90
N LYS A 139 -7.45 19.22 7.24
CA LYS A 139 -8.82 19.59 6.85
C LYS A 139 -9.16 20.96 7.47
N PRO A 140 -9.87 21.84 6.73
CA PRO A 140 -10.39 23.06 7.32
C PRO A 140 -11.25 22.74 8.54
N LEU A 141 -11.00 23.44 9.65
CA LEU A 141 -11.87 23.45 10.82
C LEU A 141 -13.18 24.14 10.51
N HIS A 142 -13.09 25.25 9.77
CA HIS A 142 -14.23 26.07 9.42
C HIS A 142 -13.98 26.74 8.06
N ARG A 143 -15.05 26.90 7.27
CA ARG A 143 -15.02 27.66 6.02
C ARG A 143 -16.35 28.39 5.88
N THR A 144 -16.30 29.70 5.80
CA THR A 144 -17.50 30.53 5.67
C THR A 144 -17.25 31.73 4.78
N ASP A 145 -18.32 32.21 4.14
CA ASP A 145 -18.32 33.43 3.35
C ASP A 145 -19.23 34.44 4.06
N TYR A 146 -18.76 35.66 4.27
CA TYR A 146 -19.53 36.72 4.92
C TYR A 146 -19.25 38.09 4.30
N TRP A 147 -20.21 39.00 4.41
CA TRP A 147 -20.00 40.40 4.07
C TRP A 147 -19.24 41.11 5.20
N VAL A 148 -18.51 42.17 4.86
CA VAL A 148 -17.86 43.03 5.87
C VAL A 148 -18.92 43.86 6.59
N ALA A 149 -19.14 43.59 7.88
CA ALA A 149 -20.08 44.34 8.70
C ALA A 149 -19.51 45.71 9.03
N GLY A 150 -20.31 46.76 8.80
CA GLY A 150 -19.90 48.14 9.08
C GLY A 150 -18.93 48.74 8.05
N ALA A 151 -18.79 48.14 6.87
CA ALA A 151 -17.95 48.62 5.76
C ALA A 151 -18.19 50.10 5.42
N CYS A 152 -19.43 50.59 5.55
CA CYS A 152 -19.82 51.95 5.18
C CYS A 152 -20.09 52.86 6.40
N ARG A 153 -19.63 52.48 7.61
CA ARG A 153 -19.92 53.26 8.84
C ARG A 153 -19.01 54.46 9.06
N SER A 154 -17.85 54.51 8.40
CA SER A 154 -16.92 55.63 8.45
C SER A 154 -16.32 55.86 7.07
N GLU A 155 -15.93 57.10 6.79
CA GLU A 155 -15.32 57.50 5.52
C GLU A 155 -14.07 56.68 5.22
N GLU A 156 -13.18 56.54 6.20
CA GLU A 156 -11.95 55.74 6.10
C GLU A 156 -12.22 54.27 5.69
N ARG A 157 -13.27 53.65 6.24
CA ARG A 157 -13.64 52.25 5.89
C ARG A 157 -14.20 52.15 4.49
N ARG A 158 -14.96 53.16 4.07
CA ARG A 158 -15.53 53.23 2.71
C ARG A 158 -14.42 53.35 1.68
N GLU A 159 -13.50 54.28 1.87
CA GLU A 159 -12.33 54.45 1.00
C GLU A 159 -11.49 53.17 0.95
N ALA A 160 -11.25 52.51 2.10
CA ALA A 160 -10.53 51.25 2.14
C ALA A 160 -11.26 50.12 1.39
N CYS A 161 -12.59 50.04 1.50
CA CYS A 161 -13.41 49.07 0.77
C CYS A 161 -13.47 49.33 -0.75
N GLU A 162 -13.23 50.56 -1.21
CA GLU A 162 -13.13 50.89 -2.63
C GLU A 162 -11.79 50.48 -3.25
N LYS A 163 -10.72 50.44 -2.44
CA LYS A 163 -9.37 50.05 -2.89
C LYS A 163 -9.21 48.55 -3.09
N VAL A 164 -9.97 47.72 -2.36
CA VAL A 164 -9.80 46.27 -2.39
C VAL A 164 -10.30 45.65 -3.69
N VAL A 165 -9.59 44.63 -4.16
CA VAL A 165 -9.90 43.87 -5.37
C VAL A 165 -10.22 42.42 -5.02
N VAL A 166 -11.01 41.77 -5.87
CA VAL A 166 -11.30 40.33 -5.72
C VAL A 166 -9.99 39.53 -5.80
N GLY A 167 -9.77 38.67 -4.80
CA GLY A 167 -8.55 37.88 -4.64
C GLY A 167 -7.58 38.46 -3.61
N ASP A 168 -7.75 39.72 -3.18
CA ASP A 168 -6.91 40.31 -2.15
C ASP A 168 -7.03 39.55 -0.84
N THR A 169 -5.89 39.42 -0.15
CA THR A 169 -5.84 38.83 1.19
C THR A 169 -6.20 39.88 2.22
N VAL A 170 -6.88 39.47 3.29
CA VAL A 170 -7.25 40.33 4.41
C VAL A 170 -6.81 39.69 5.71
N ASP A 171 -6.41 40.53 6.65
CA ASP A 171 -6.03 40.11 7.99
C ASP A 171 -7.22 40.16 8.93
N LEU A 172 -7.28 39.19 9.84
CA LEU A 172 -8.30 39.07 10.88
C LEU A 172 -7.65 39.29 12.25
N GLU A 173 -8.11 40.30 12.97
CA GLU A 173 -7.62 40.63 14.31
C GLU A 173 -8.72 40.43 15.35
N ARG A 174 -8.39 39.71 16.44
CA ARG A 174 -9.33 39.44 17.53
C ARG A 174 -9.40 40.64 18.47
N GLU A 175 -10.61 41.10 18.76
CA GLU A 175 -10.89 42.12 19.78
C GLU A 175 -11.78 41.55 20.90
N PRO A 176 -11.25 40.71 21.81
CA PRO A 176 -12.05 40.09 22.86
C PRO A 176 -12.61 41.09 23.88
N ASP A 177 -11.93 42.23 24.08
CA ASP A 177 -12.34 43.30 25.00
C ASP A 177 -13.31 44.31 24.35
N ASN A 178 -13.86 44.00 23.17
CA ASN A 178 -14.79 44.89 22.48
C ASN A 178 -16.11 45.00 23.26
N ARG A 179 -16.48 46.23 23.64
CA ARG A 179 -17.68 46.53 24.43
C ARG A 179 -19.01 46.05 23.85
N HIS A 180 -19.06 45.74 22.54
CA HIS A 180 -20.29 45.34 21.85
C HIS A 180 -20.41 43.82 21.69
N ASP A 181 -19.28 43.12 21.50
CA ASP A 181 -19.22 41.70 21.23
C ASP A 181 -17.84 41.13 21.58
N GLU A 182 -17.77 40.22 22.56
CA GLU A 182 -16.55 39.54 22.99
C GLU A 182 -15.95 38.65 21.87
N ASN A 183 -16.77 38.28 20.88
CA ASN A 183 -16.33 37.52 19.71
C ASN A 183 -15.93 38.44 18.54
N ALA A 184 -15.81 39.75 18.73
CA ALA A 184 -15.50 40.67 17.64
C ALA A 184 -14.18 40.32 16.92
N ILE A 185 -14.26 40.30 15.58
CA ILE A 185 -13.10 40.08 14.71
C ILE A 185 -13.05 41.25 13.73
N LEU A 186 -12.00 42.06 13.83
CA LEU A 186 -11.70 43.17 12.94
C LEU A 186 -11.10 42.62 11.63
N ILE A 187 -11.47 43.23 10.51
CA ILE A 187 -10.97 42.90 9.18
C ILE A 187 -10.11 44.06 8.69
N LEU A 188 -8.85 43.77 8.40
CA LEU A 188 -7.84 44.72 7.92
C LEU A 188 -7.41 44.38 6.49
N SER A 189 -7.08 45.39 5.70
CA SER A 189 -6.37 45.20 4.44
C SER A 189 -4.91 44.83 4.67
N VAL A 190 -4.20 44.38 3.63
CA VAL A 190 -2.74 44.16 3.68
C VAL A 190 -1.94 45.43 4.02
N GLU A 191 -2.53 46.61 3.82
CA GLU A 191 -1.93 47.90 4.16
C GLU A 191 -2.22 48.32 5.61
N GLY A 192 -3.03 47.54 6.34
CA GLY A 192 -3.48 47.84 7.71
C GLY A 192 -4.73 48.72 7.78
N ASP A 193 -5.34 49.07 6.64
CA ASP A 193 -6.58 49.86 6.62
C ASP A 193 -7.74 49.02 7.17
N THR A 194 -8.56 49.61 8.05
CA THR A 194 -9.74 48.93 8.58
C THR A 194 -10.83 48.86 7.52
N LEU A 195 -11.27 47.64 7.19
CA LEU A 195 -12.41 47.41 6.30
C LEU A 195 -13.72 47.32 7.09
N GLY A 196 -13.69 46.72 8.28
CA GLY A 196 -14.87 46.55 9.12
C GLY A 196 -14.74 45.32 10.01
N TYR A 197 -15.86 44.66 10.29
CA TYR A 197 -15.91 43.52 11.21
C TYR A 197 -16.53 42.28 10.55
N VAL A 198 -16.19 41.10 11.06
CA VAL A 198 -16.92 39.87 10.77
C VAL A 198 -18.30 39.98 11.44
N PRO A 199 -19.42 39.62 10.77
CA PRO A 199 -20.73 39.68 11.40
C PRO A 199 -20.83 38.73 12.60
N ARG A 200 -21.66 39.09 13.59
CA ARG A 200 -21.73 38.43 14.91
C ARG A 200 -21.96 36.91 14.85
N GLY A 201 -22.73 36.41 13.89
CA GLY A 201 -23.05 34.98 13.76
C GLY A 201 -21.84 34.13 13.34
N GLU A 202 -21.05 34.63 12.40
CA GLU A 202 -19.83 34.01 11.92
C GLU A 202 -18.69 34.23 12.92
N ALA A 203 -18.63 35.43 13.51
CA ALA A 203 -17.65 35.79 14.53
C ALA A 203 -17.73 34.85 15.75
N ALA A 204 -18.95 34.53 16.23
CA ALA A 204 -19.14 33.57 17.32
C ALA A 204 -18.61 32.15 17.03
N GLN A 205 -18.54 31.75 15.75
CA GLN A 205 -17.99 30.44 15.35
C GLN A 205 -16.48 30.50 15.14
N MET A 206 -15.96 31.62 14.63
CA MET A 206 -14.55 31.80 14.30
C MET A 206 -13.70 32.19 15.51
N ALA A 207 -14.21 33.04 16.40
CA ALA A 207 -13.48 33.59 17.54
C ALA A 207 -12.87 32.50 18.44
N PRO A 208 -13.63 31.48 18.91
CA PRO A 208 -13.03 30.41 19.72
C PRO A 208 -11.92 29.65 18.99
N LEU A 209 -12.05 29.47 17.67
CA LEU A 209 -11.04 28.76 16.88
C LEU A 209 -9.76 29.60 16.77
N LEU A 210 -9.88 30.89 16.51
CA LEU A 210 -8.74 31.82 16.48
C LEU A 210 -8.06 31.94 17.86
N ASP A 211 -8.85 31.95 18.94
CA ASP A 211 -8.34 32.03 20.31
C ASP A 211 -7.57 30.75 20.70
N THR A 212 -7.91 29.59 20.12
CA THR A 212 -7.10 28.36 20.25
C THR A 212 -5.84 28.33 19.39
N GLY A 213 -5.58 29.40 18.62
CA GLY A 213 -4.42 29.52 17.73
C GLY A 213 -4.63 28.88 16.36
N ALA A 214 -5.87 28.76 15.88
CA ALA A 214 -6.11 28.30 14.51
C ALA A 214 -5.47 29.27 13.50
N GLU A 215 -4.83 28.72 12.46
CA GLU A 215 -4.39 29.49 11.31
C GLU A 215 -5.58 29.81 10.43
N TYR A 216 -5.60 30.98 9.80
CA TYR A 216 -6.65 31.38 8.88
C TYR A 216 -6.08 31.82 7.53
N GLU A 217 -6.90 31.67 6.50
CA GLU A 217 -6.73 32.32 5.20
C GLU A 217 -8.03 33.07 4.91
N ALA A 218 -7.96 34.38 4.75
CA ALA A 218 -9.13 35.20 4.42
C ALA A 218 -8.85 36.01 3.16
N THR A 219 -9.76 35.94 2.18
CA THR A 219 -9.61 36.66 0.91
C THR A 219 -10.92 37.25 0.43
N ILE A 220 -10.85 38.33 -0.35
CA ILE A 220 -12.02 38.92 -0.99
C ILE A 220 -12.51 37.98 -2.09
N LYS A 221 -13.63 37.31 -1.84
CA LYS A 221 -14.27 36.39 -2.79
C LYS A 221 -15.00 37.15 -3.89
N ARG A 222 -15.67 38.24 -3.53
CA ARG A 222 -16.51 39.04 -4.42
C ARG A 222 -16.73 40.42 -3.80
N ILE A 223 -17.08 41.39 -4.62
CA ILE A 223 -17.46 42.74 -4.20
C ILE A 223 -18.93 42.98 -4.53
N TRP A 224 -19.68 43.56 -3.60
CA TRP A 224 -21.07 43.97 -3.80
C TRP A 224 -21.17 45.49 -3.80
N GLU A 225 -21.81 46.03 -4.85
CA GLU A 225 -22.22 47.42 -4.89
C GLU A 225 -23.69 47.50 -4.49
N ARG A 226 -24.01 48.34 -3.51
CA ARG A 226 -25.37 48.59 -3.05
C ARG A 226 -26.01 49.72 -3.86
N ASP A 227 -27.34 49.81 -3.81
CA ASP A 227 -28.10 50.85 -4.55
C ASP A 227 -27.74 52.29 -4.13
N ASP A 228 -27.14 52.46 -2.95
CA ASP A 228 -26.65 53.73 -2.41
C ASP A 228 -25.22 54.09 -2.89
N GLY A 229 -24.65 53.30 -3.81
CA GLY A 229 -23.29 53.46 -4.35
C GLY A 229 -22.20 52.92 -3.43
N ASN A 230 -22.54 52.34 -2.28
CA ASN A 230 -21.54 51.84 -1.34
C ASN A 230 -21.03 50.45 -1.74
N ILE A 231 -19.73 50.26 -1.59
CA ILE A 231 -19.05 48.99 -1.84
C ILE A 231 -18.95 48.17 -0.55
N VAL A 232 -19.37 46.91 -0.62
CA VAL A 232 -19.30 45.93 0.47
C VAL A 232 -18.57 44.68 -0.01
N PRO A 233 -17.34 44.44 0.46
CA PRO A 233 -16.62 43.22 0.15
C PRO A 233 -17.27 41.99 0.80
N ILE A 234 -17.22 40.85 0.09
CA ILE A 234 -17.54 39.52 0.61
C ILE A 234 -16.22 38.78 0.78
N VAL A 235 -15.94 38.41 2.02
CA VAL A 235 -14.74 37.68 2.41
C VAL A 235 -15.07 36.20 2.50
N VAL A 236 -14.21 35.35 1.97
CA VAL A 236 -14.16 33.93 2.32
C VAL A 236 -13.06 33.72 3.33
N SER A 237 -13.36 33.06 4.44
CA SER A 237 -12.35 32.65 5.42
C SER A 237 -12.29 31.13 5.52
N VAL A 238 -11.08 30.61 5.69
CA VAL A 238 -10.80 29.20 5.92
C VAL A 238 -9.89 29.08 7.13
N LEU A 239 -10.36 28.44 8.20
CA LEU A 239 -9.58 28.20 9.41
C LEU A 239 -9.06 26.77 9.42
N ARG A 240 -7.84 26.57 9.90
CA ARG A 240 -7.13 25.28 10.00
C ARG A 240 -6.44 25.17 11.35
N HIS A 241 -6.13 23.94 11.76
CA HIS A 241 -5.26 23.76 12.92
C HIS A 241 -3.89 24.42 12.67
N SER A 242 -3.31 25.00 13.71
CA SER A 242 -1.94 25.51 13.66
C SER A 242 -0.95 24.44 13.22
N GLY A 243 0.00 24.82 12.38
CA GLY A 243 1.05 23.94 11.86
C GLY A 243 0.55 22.86 10.89
N ALA A 244 -0.74 22.80 10.56
CA ALA A 244 -1.27 21.74 9.70
C ALA A 244 -0.73 21.81 8.27
N ARG A 245 -0.47 23.02 7.76
CA ARG A 245 0.15 23.23 6.44
C ARG A 245 1.61 22.78 6.43
N GLN A 246 2.39 23.19 7.43
CA GLN A 246 3.81 22.82 7.58
C GLN A 246 3.99 21.32 7.80
N ALA A 247 3.11 20.69 8.59
CA ALA A 247 3.11 19.24 8.79
C ALA A 247 2.83 18.48 7.50
N LEU A 248 1.84 18.91 6.70
CA LEU A 248 1.55 18.30 5.40
C LEU A 248 2.73 18.41 4.43
N ASP A 249 3.35 19.58 4.33
CA ASP A 249 4.46 19.81 3.40
C ASP A 249 5.71 19.03 3.83
N GLY A 250 6.00 18.97 5.14
CA GLY A 250 7.09 18.15 5.70
C GLY A 250 6.89 16.65 5.50
N LEU A 251 5.65 16.15 5.55
CA LEU A 251 5.35 14.74 5.25
C LEU A 251 5.41 14.45 3.74
N ARG A 252 5.01 15.40 2.89
CA ARG A 252 5.10 15.26 1.43
C ARG A 252 6.54 15.18 0.95
N SER A 253 7.45 15.94 1.55
CA SER A 253 8.87 15.95 1.18
C SER A 253 9.64 14.68 1.59
N GLN A 254 9.14 13.94 2.59
CA GLN A 254 9.72 12.66 3.03
C GLN A 254 9.24 11.45 2.22
N LEU A 255 8.25 11.63 1.33
CA LEU A 255 7.81 10.55 0.45
C LEU A 255 8.91 10.23 -0.57
N PRO A 256 9.26 8.94 -0.76
CA PRO A 256 10.16 8.56 -1.82
C PRO A 256 9.55 8.97 -3.17
N ALA A 257 10.38 9.54 -4.06
CA ALA A 257 9.98 9.90 -5.41
C ALA A 257 9.30 8.70 -6.08
N ILE A 258 7.99 8.82 -6.34
CA ILE A 258 7.24 7.80 -7.05
C ILE A 258 7.81 7.78 -8.47
N LYS A 259 8.63 6.77 -8.80
CA LYS A 259 9.01 6.51 -10.19
C LYS A 259 7.69 6.35 -10.97
N PRO A 260 7.50 7.09 -12.08
CA PRO A 260 6.26 7.00 -12.83
C PRO A 260 6.02 5.54 -13.21
N VAL A 261 4.88 4.99 -12.78
CA VAL A 261 4.41 3.70 -13.24
C VAL A 261 4.02 3.91 -14.70
N ILE A 262 4.96 3.66 -15.62
CA ILE A 262 4.68 3.58 -17.05
C ILE A 262 3.74 2.39 -17.22
N ARG A 263 2.43 2.66 -17.24
CA ARG A 263 1.43 1.67 -17.63
C ARG A 263 1.73 1.31 -19.08
N ARG A 264 2.35 0.15 -19.32
CA ARG A 264 2.38 -0.46 -20.65
C ARG A 264 0.92 -0.74 -21.03
N THR A 265 0.34 0.13 -21.85
CA THR A 265 -0.93 -0.14 -22.52
C THR A 265 -0.69 -1.32 -23.45
N ALA A 266 -1.24 -2.48 -23.10
CA ALA A 266 -1.33 -3.61 -24.00
C ALA A 266 -2.24 -3.19 -25.17
N ALA A 267 -1.63 -2.93 -26.33
CA ALA A 267 -2.36 -2.79 -27.58
C ALA A 267 -3.03 -4.14 -27.88
N LYS A 268 -4.34 -4.21 -27.68
CA LYS A 268 -5.17 -5.31 -28.16
C LYS A 268 -5.23 -5.19 -29.68
N SER A 269 -4.41 -5.98 -30.38
CA SER A 269 -4.53 -6.19 -31.81
C SER A 269 -5.79 -7.02 -32.08
N THR A 270 -6.90 -6.34 -32.39
CA THR A 270 -8.07 -6.95 -33.03
C THR A 270 -7.72 -7.29 -34.47
N GLN A 271 -7.40 -8.56 -34.76
CA GLN A 271 -7.52 -9.09 -36.11
C GLN A 271 -8.96 -9.52 -36.35
N SER A 272 -9.59 -8.78 -37.26
CA SER A 272 -10.87 -9.08 -37.88
C SER A 272 -10.76 -10.36 -38.71
N SER A 273 -11.59 -11.36 -38.40
CA SER A 273 -11.88 -12.48 -39.29
C SER A 273 -13.36 -12.39 -39.66
N ALA A 274 -13.59 -12.05 -40.93
CA ALA A 274 -14.90 -11.97 -41.55
C ALA A 274 -15.45 -13.38 -41.79
N ALA A 275 -16.65 -13.65 -41.28
CA ALA A 275 -17.49 -14.77 -41.70
C ALA A 275 -18.74 -14.20 -42.40
N PRO A 276 -19.14 -14.72 -43.58
CA PRO A 276 -20.28 -14.20 -44.33
C PRO A 276 -21.62 -14.68 -43.72
N PRO A 277 -22.72 -13.92 -43.91
CA PRO A 277 -24.01 -14.24 -43.32
C PRO A 277 -24.74 -15.36 -44.09
N PRO A 278 -25.41 -16.31 -43.42
CA PRO A 278 -26.34 -17.22 -44.08
C PRO A 278 -27.68 -16.55 -44.38
N ALA A 279 -28.25 -16.98 -45.50
CA ALA A 279 -29.40 -16.42 -46.19
C ALA A 279 -30.74 -16.56 -45.45
N ALA A 280 -31.63 -15.63 -45.79
CA ALA A 280 -33.03 -15.58 -45.41
C ALA A 280 -33.82 -16.78 -45.98
N VAL A 281 -34.76 -17.27 -45.18
CA VAL A 281 -35.91 -18.06 -45.66
C VAL A 281 -37.15 -17.55 -44.91
N ASP A 282 -38.05 -16.92 -45.66
CA ASP A 282 -39.42 -16.63 -45.27
C ASP A 282 -40.26 -17.91 -45.27
N ALA A 283 -41.15 -18.08 -44.30
CA ALA A 283 -42.51 -18.61 -44.51
C ALA A 283 -43.36 -18.50 -43.24
N GLN A 284 -44.56 -17.97 -43.45
CA GLN A 284 -45.67 -17.74 -42.52
C GLN A 284 -46.31 -19.06 -42.05
N ASP A 285 -46.83 -19.12 -40.81
CA ASP A 285 -48.29 -19.08 -40.56
C ASP A 285 -48.64 -19.30 -39.06
N SER A 286 -49.54 -18.45 -38.58
CA SER A 286 -50.41 -18.62 -37.38
C SER A 286 -51.66 -19.44 -37.80
N PRO A 287 -52.60 -19.88 -36.92
CA PRO A 287 -53.00 -19.26 -35.65
C PRO A 287 -53.56 -20.15 -34.50
N ALA A 288 -53.83 -19.46 -33.37
CA ALA A 288 -54.87 -19.71 -32.35
C ALA A 288 -54.66 -20.92 -31.41
N THR A 289 -54.96 -20.90 -30.10
CA THR A 289 -56.07 -20.30 -29.36
C THR A 289 -55.78 -20.26 -27.84
N ALA A 290 -56.54 -19.40 -27.15
CA ALA A 290 -56.65 -19.07 -25.73
C ALA A 290 -56.58 -20.21 -24.69
N THR A 291 -56.11 -19.93 -23.46
CA THR A 291 -57.00 -19.85 -22.27
C THR A 291 -56.37 -19.19 -21.01
N ARG A 292 -57.28 -18.58 -20.22
CA ARG A 292 -57.20 -17.81 -18.96
C ARG A 292 -56.51 -18.45 -17.74
N GLY A 293 -56.13 -17.56 -16.79
CA GLY A 293 -56.20 -17.76 -15.33
C GLY A 293 -55.10 -16.98 -14.58
N GLY A 294 -55.35 -15.82 -13.95
CA GLY A 294 -55.70 -15.67 -12.52
C GLY A 294 -54.45 -15.85 -11.63
N GLY A 295 -53.91 -14.94 -10.81
CA GLY A 295 -54.49 -13.91 -9.94
C GLY A 295 -54.06 -14.21 -8.48
N CYS A 296 -53.33 -13.31 -7.81
CA CYS A 296 -53.18 -13.11 -6.33
C CYS A 296 -51.91 -12.26 -6.09
N LEU A 297 -51.87 -10.99 -5.66
CA LEU A 297 -52.40 -10.30 -4.47
C LEU A 297 -51.92 -10.85 -3.10
N THR A 298 -51.08 -10.03 -2.45
CA THR A 298 -51.06 -9.65 -1.02
C THR A 298 -51.02 -10.72 0.07
N ALA A 299 -50.08 -10.59 1.04
CA ALA A 299 -50.37 -10.01 2.37
C ALA A 299 -49.35 -10.41 3.47
N CYS A 300 -49.21 -9.47 4.43
CA CYS A 300 -48.92 -9.61 5.87
C CYS A 300 -47.51 -10.10 6.28
N LEU A 301 -46.64 -9.30 6.89
CA LEU A 301 -46.76 -8.53 8.14
C LEU A 301 -47.05 -9.42 9.36
N VAL A 302 -46.01 -9.83 10.08
CA VAL A 302 -46.09 -10.28 11.47
C VAL A 302 -45.01 -9.57 12.27
N LEU A 303 -45.48 -8.76 13.21
CA LEU A 303 -44.75 -7.96 14.18
C LEU A 303 -45.27 -8.38 15.55
N VAL A 304 -44.44 -9.03 16.37
CA VAL A 304 -44.67 -9.37 17.79
C VAL A 304 -43.27 -9.47 18.41
N LEU A 305 -42.70 -8.44 19.04
CA LEU A 305 -42.91 -7.92 20.40
C LEU A 305 -42.88 -9.00 21.49
N ILE A 306 -41.88 -8.97 22.38
CA ILE A 306 -42.01 -9.01 23.85
C ILE A 306 -40.62 -8.90 24.49
N LEU A 307 -40.54 -7.97 25.44
CA LEU A 307 -39.44 -7.67 26.34
C LEU A 307 -39.14 -8.81 27.32
N ALA A 308 -37.87 -8.94 27.71
CA ALA A 308 -37.49 -9.23 29.09
C ALA A 308 -36.06 -8.70 29.33
N LEU A 309 -35.99 -7.55 30.01
CA LEU A 309 -34.78 -7.06 30.68
C LEU A 309 -34.79 -7.62 32.11
N ALA A 310 -33.67 -8.21 32.50
CA ALA A 310 -33.15 -8.21 33.85
C ALA A 310 -31.97 -7.24 33.88
#